data_AF-A0A535C1X3-F1
#
_entry.id   AF-A0A535C1X3-F1
#
_cell.length_a   1.000
_cell.length_b   1.000
_cell.length_c   1.000
_cell.angle_alpha   90.00
_cell.angle_beta   90.00
_cell.angle_gamma   90.00
#
_symmetry.space_group_name_H-M   'P 1'
#
loop_
_entity.id
_entity.type
_entity.pdbx_description
1 polymer ?
#
loop_
_entity_poly.entity_id
_entity_poly.type
_entity_poly.pdbx_seq_one_letter_code
_entity_poly.pdbx_strand_id
1 'polypeptide(L)' 'MVIELRARRHILSALPDELVVKKMFEELAPRYEGRPGGYTRITKLGKRKGDAADMAQIALV' A
#
# COMPACT_ATOMS: atom_id res chain seq x y z
N MET A 1 17.85 -11.61 -0.69
CA MET A 1 16.94 -10.65 -0.04
C MET A 1 16.40 -11.31 1.24
N VAL A 2 17.12 -11.18 2.36
CA VAL A 2 16.68 -11.74 3.65
C VAL A 2 15.66 -10.76 4.23
N ILE A 3 14.42 -11.20 4.39
CA ILE A 3 13.36 -10.38 4.99
C ILE A 3 13.72 -10.21 6.47
N GLU A 4 13.91 -8.97 6.92
CA GLU A 4 14.19 -8.67 8.32
C GLU A 4 12.98 -9.10 9.18
N LEU A 5 13.17 -10.10 10.05
CA LEU A 5 12.11 -10.67 10.90
C LEU A 5 11.40 -9.60 11.74
N ARG A 6 12.16 -8.59 12.17
CA ARG A 6 11.63 -7.43 12.89
C ARG A 6 10.62 -6.65 12.05
N ALA A 7 10.92 -6.41 10.78
CA ALA A 7 10.02 -5.68 9.88
C ALA A 7 8.72 -6.46 9.64
N ARG A 8 8.81 -7.78 9.42
CA ARG A 8 7.62 -8.64 9.29
C ARG A 8 6.73 -8.57 10.53
N ARG A 9 7.31 -8.69 11.74
CA ARG A 9 6.58 -8.60 13.01
C ARG A 9 5.92 -7.23 13.20
N HIS A 10 6.63 -6.16 12.85
CA HIS A 10 6.10 -4.80 12.94
C HIS A 10 4.87 -4.63 12.03
N ILE A 11 4.94 -5.06 10.77
CA ILE A 11 3.81 -4.94 9.84
C ILE A 11 2.63 -5.79 10.32
N LEU A 12 2.85 -7.03 10.79
CA LEU A 12 1.78 -7.89 11.30
C LEU A 12 1.06 -7.31 12.51
N SER A 13 1.73 -6.50 13.33
CA SER A 13 1.07 -5.82 14.46
C SER A 13 0.09 -4.73 14.01
N ALA A 14 0.34 -4.09 12.86
CA ALA A 14 -0.53 -3.05 12.30
C ALA A 14 -1.56 -3.60 11.32
N LEU A 15 -1.21 -4.67 10.61
CA LEU A 15 -2.02 -5.34 9.60
C LEU A 15 -1.92 -6.86 9.81
N PRO A 16 -2.79 -7.44 10.64
CA PRO A 16 -2.75 -8.86 11.01
C PRO A 16 -3.35 -9.76 9.92
N ASP A 17 -2.87 -9.61 8.68
CA ASP A 17 -3.23 -10.44 7.54
C ASP A 17 -1.96 -10.99 6.89
N GLU A 18 -1.72 -12.29 7.05
CA GLU A 18 -0.50 -12.92 6.54
C GLU A 18 -0.42 -12.94 5.01
N LEU A 19 -1.55 -12.99 4.31
CA LEU A 19 -1.58 -12.99 2.84
C LEU A 19 -1.15 -11.62 2.30
N VAL A 20 -1.61 -10.54 2.93
CA VAL A 20 -1.22 -9.18 2.54
C VAL A 20 0.25 -8.92 2.85
N VAL A 21 0.74 -9.37 4.01
CA VAL A 21 2.16 -9.24 4.36
C VAL A 21 3.04 -10.03 3.39
N LYS A 22 2.64 -11.25 3.04
CA LYS A 22 3.35 -12.06 2.03
C LYS A 22 3.41 -11.32 0.69
N LYS A 23 2.28 -10.83 0.19
CA LYS A 23 2.21 -10.05 -1.06
C LYS A 23 3.09 -8.81 -1.03
N MET A 24 3.14 -8.08 0.09
CA MET A 24 4.01 -6.91 0.26
C MET A 24 5.48 -7.25 0.01
N PHE A 25 5.97 -8.36 0.55
CA PHE A 25 7.38 -8.73 0.45
C PHE A 25 7.74 -9.46 -0.83
N GLU A 26 6.84 -10.29 -1.35
CA GLU A 26 7.12 -11.12 -2.53
C GLU A 26 6.84 -10.38 -3.84
N GLU A 27 5.83 -9.49 -3.88
CA GLU A 27 5.42 -8.81 -5.10
C GLU A 27 5.77 -7.32 -5.08
N LEU A 28 5.39 -6.61 -4.01
CA LEU A 28 5.50 -5.14 -3.99
C LEU A 28 6.92 -4.64 -3.71
N ALA A 29 7.65 -5.27 -2.78
CA ALA A 29 9.00 -4.85 -2.43
C ALA A 29 9.98 -4.94 -3.62
N PRO A 30 10.03 -6.06 -4.40
CA PRO A 30 10.84 -6.11 -5.62
C PRO A 30 10.39 -5.09 -6.67
N ARG A 31 9.07 -4.91 -6.84
CA ARG A 31 8.52 -3.96 -7.82
C ARG A 31 8.98 -2.52 -7.59
N TYR A 32 9.27 -2.14 -6.35
CA TYR A 32 9.60 -0.77 -5.97
C TYR A 32 11.05 -0.56 -5.48
N GLU A 33 11.94 -1.55 -5.64
CA GLU A 33 13.32 -1.50 -5.16
C GLU A 33 14.11 -0.28 -5.68
N GLY A 34 13.92 0.07 -6.96
CA GLY A 34 14.57 1.23 -7.59
C GLY A 34 13.89 2.58 -7.32
N ARG A 35 12.83 2.62 -6.50
CA ARG A 35 12.00 3.82 -6.31
C ARG A 35 12.16 4.39 -4.89
N PRO A 36 12.84 5.53 -4.72
CA PRO A 36 13.03 6.17 -3.41
C PRO A 36 11.79 6.99 -3.00
N GLY A 37 10.63 6.32 -2.86
CA GLY A 37 9.38 6.92 -2.36
C GLY A 37 8.29 7.16 -3.42
N GLY A 38 7.12 7.62 -2.95
CA GLY A 38 5.96 7.89 -3.80
C GLY A 38 5.34 6.64 -4.41
N TYR A 39 5.06 5.63 -3.58
CA TYR A 39 4.48 4.34 -3.98
C TYR A 39 2.98 4.37 -4.27
N THR A 40 2.31 5.45 -3.86
CA THR A 40 0.89 5.67 -4.07
C THR A 40 0.64 6.90 -4.93
N ARG A 41 -0.49 6.89 -5.63
CA ARG A 41 -1.03 8.03 -6.37
C ARG A 41 -2.48 8.24 -5.99
N ILE A 42 -2.89 9.49 -5.90
CA ILE A 42 -4.27 9.90 -5.64
C ILE A 42 -4.82 10.63 -6.87
N THR A 43 -5.95 10.16 -7.39
CA THR A 43 -6.69 10.79 -8.49
C THR A 43 -8.01 11.33 -7.96
N LYS A 44 -8.27 12.64 -8.13
CA LYS A 44 -9.55 13.25 -7.73
C LYS A 44 -10.65 12.84 -8.71
N LEU A 45 -11.79 12.37 -8.17
CA LEU A 45 -12.92 11.86 -8.97
C LEU A 45 -14.13 12.81 -8.99
N GLY A 46 -14.06 13.93 -8.26
CA GLY A 46 -15.17 14.87 -8.13
C GLY A 46 -16.10 14.54 -6.97
N LYS A 47 -17.35 15.03 -7.02
CA LYS A 47 -18.30 14.92 -5.91
C LYS A 47 -19.13 13.63 -5.98
N ARG A 48 -19.31 12.96 -4.85
CA ARG A 48 -20.22 11.81 -4.73
C ARG A 48 -21.67 12.27 -4.86
N LYS A 49 -22.46 11.52 -5.64
CA LYS A 49 -23.90 11.74 -5.76
C LYS A 49 -24.60 11.38 -4.45
N GLY A 50 -25.36 12.31 -3.89
CA GLY A 50 -26.14 12.13 -2.65
C GLY A 50 -25.71 13.08 -1.55
N ASP A 51 -24.42 13.07 -1.20
CA ASP A 51 -23.87 13.86 -0.08
C ASP A 51 -22.82 14.90 -0.51
N ALA A 52 -22.54 15.02 -1.80
CA ALA A 52 -21.54 15.93 -2.36
C ALA A 52 -20.14 15.83 -1.69
N ALA A 53 -19.78 14.64 -1.20
CA ALA A 53 -18.46 14.39 -0.64
C ALA A 53 -17.38 14.42 -1.74
N ASP A 54 -16.21 15.01 -1.44
CA ASP A 54 -15.06 14.94 -2.35
C ASP A 54 -14.51 13.52 -2.43
N MET A 55 -14.57 12.92 -3.61
CA MET A 55 -14.06 11.58 -3.86
C MET A 55 -12.66 11.62 -4.46
N ALA A 56 -11.85 10.68 -4.04
CA ALA A 56 -10.57 10.40 -4.65
C ALA A 56 -10.31 8.89 -4.69
N GLN A 57 -9.60 8.45 -5.72
CA GLN A 57 -9.10 7.09 -5.84
C GLN A 57 -7.63 7.06 -5.45
N ILE A 58 -7.27 6.19 -4.51
CA ILE A 58 -5.88 5.87 -4.20
C ILE A 58 -5.48 4.58 -4.91
N ALA A 59 -4.31 4.57 -5.53
CA ALA A 59 -3.76 3.42 -6.24
C ALA A 59 -2.26 3.28 -6.00
N LEU A 60 -1.76 2.05 -6.11
CA LEU A 60 -0.32 1.79 -6.21
C LEU A 60 0.19 2.25 -7.59
N VAL A 61 1.41 2.79 -7.63
CA VAL A 61 2.02 3.32 -8.88
C VAL A 61 2.46 2.19 -9.81
#